data_AF-A0A2K6PL03-F1
#
_entry.id   AF-A0A2K6PL03-F1
#
_cell.length_a   1.000
_cell.length_b   1.000
_cell.length_c   1.000
_cell.angle_alpha   90.00
_cell.angle_beta   90.00
_cell.angle_gamma   90.00
#
_symmetry.space_group_name_H-M   'P 1'
#
loop_
_entity.id
_entity.type
_entity.pdbx_description
1 polymer ?
#
loop_
_entity_poly.entity_id
_entity_poly.type
_entity_poly.pdbx_seq_one_letter_code
_entity_poly.pdbx_strand_id
1 'polypeptide(L)'
;MQMPQGNPLLLSHTLQELLARDTVQVELIPEKKGLFLKHVEYEVSSQRFKSSVYRRYNDFVVFQEMLLHKFPYRMVPALPPKRMLGADREFIEARRRALKRFVNLVARHPLFSEDVVLKLFLSFSGSDVQNKLKESAQCVGDEFMNCKLATRAKDFLPADIQAQFAISRELIRNIYNSFHKLRDRAERIASRAIDNAADLLIFGKELSAIGSDTTPLPSWAALNSSTWGSLKQALKGLSVEFALLADKAAQQGKQEENDVVEKLNLFLDLLQSYKDLCERHEKGVLHKHQRALHKYSLMKRQMMSAAAQNREPESVEQLESRIVEQENAIQTMELRNYFSLYCLHQETQLIHVYLPLTSHILRAFVNSQIQGHKEMSKVWNDLRPKLSCLFAGPHSALTPPCSPPEDGLCPH
;
A
#
# COMPACT_ATOMS: atom_id res chain seq x y z
N MET A 1 -10.99 -24.09 -21.88
CA MET A 1 -11.00 -24.26 -20.41
C MET A 1 -12.32 -24.94 -20.02
N GLN A 2 -12.23 -26.15 -19.46
CA GLN A 2 -13.36 -26.84 -18.83
C GLN A 2 -13.88 -25.97 -17.66
N MET A 3 -15.20 -25.95 -17.43
CA MET A 3 -15.76 -25.22 -16.29
C MET A 3 -15.26 -25.86 -14.98
N PRO A 4 -14.86 -25.07 -13.97
CA PRO A 4 -14.51 -25.60 -12.66
C PRO A 4 -15.73 -26.34 -12.08
N GLN A 5 -15.52 -27.52 -11.49
CA GLN A 5 -16.54 -28.16 -10.67
C GLN A 5 -16.72 -27.33 -9.38
N GLY A 6 -17.81 -26.58 -9.26
CA GLY A 6 -18.12 -25.74 -8.10
C GLY A 6 -19.09 -24.61 -8.43
N ASN A 7 -19.61 -23.91 -7.40
CA ASN A 7 -20.42 -22.70 -7.61
C ASN A 7 -19.52 -21.62 -8.23
N PRO A 8 -19.80 -21.14 -9.47
CA PRO A 8 -18.94 -20.18 -10.15
C PRO A 8 -18.86 -18.83 -9.42
N LEU A 9 -19.79 -18.53 -8.51
CA LEU A 9 -19.76 -17.31 -7.70
C LEU A 9 -18.64 -17.32 -6.64
N LEU A 10 -18.19 -18.50 -6.21
CA LEU A 10 -17.22 -18.63 -5.12
C LEU A 10 -15.78 -18.61 -5.63
N LEU A 11 -14.92 -17.83 -4.97
CA LEU A 11 -13.48 -17.86 -5.19
C LEU A 11 -12.80 -18.66 -4.08
N SER A 12 -12.36 -19.87 -4.40
CA SER A 12 -11.58 -20.70 -3.48
C SER A 12 -10.10 -20.38 -3.60
N HIS A 13 -9.64 -19.37 -2.85
CA HIS A 13 -8.23 -19.04 -2.72
C HIS A 13 -7.84 -18.81 -1.27
N THR A 14 -6.64 -19.25 -0.90
CA THR A 14 -6.02 -18.86 0.39
C THR A 14 -5.07 -17.68 0.20
N LEU A 15 -4.80 -16.93 1.28
CA LEU A 15 -3.81 -15.85 1.24
C LEU A 15 -2.44 -16.36 0.74
N GLN A 16 -2.04 -17.55 1.19
CA GLN A 16 -0.76 -18.15 0.82
C GLN A 16 -0.68 -18.43 -0.68
N GLU A 17 -1.74 -18.99 -1.27
CA GLU A 17 -1.80 -19.24 -2.72
C GLU A 17 -1.67 -17.94 -3.52
N LEU A 18 -2.38 -16.88 -3.12
CA LEU A 18 -2.32 -15.60 -3.81
C LEU A 18 -0.94 -14.95 -3.70
N LEU A 19 -0.32 -14.99 -2.52
CA LEU A 19 1.04 -14.47 -2.33
C LEU A 19 2.09 -15.27 -3.10
N ALA A 20 1.86 -16.58 -3.31
CA ALA A 20 2.76 -17.46 -4.03
C ALA A 20 2.68 -17.32 -5.56
N ARG A 21 1.63 -16.69 -6.11
CA ARG A 21 1.44 -16.52 -7.57
C ARG A 21 2.61 -15.81 -8.23
N ASP A 22 3.06 -14.71 -7.65
CA ASP A 22 4.26 -14.00 -8.08
C ASP A 22 4.79 -13.10 -6.97
N THR A 23 6.09 -12.82 -7.04
CA THR A 23 6.75 -11.76 -6.28
C THR A 23 7.52 -10.90 -7.26
N VAL A 24 7.07 -9.66 -7.39
CA VAL A 24 7.66 -8.69 -8.31
C VAL A 24 8.49 -7.68 -7.53
N GLN A 25 9.75 -7.52 -7.90
CA GLN A 25 10.62 -6.45 -7.38
C GLN A 25 10.57 -5.24 -8.31
N VAL A 26 10.68 -4.05 -7.72
CA VAL A 26 10.75 -2.79 -8.46
C VAL A 26 11.88 -1.97 -7.86
N GLU A 27 12.97 -1.83 -8.58
CA GLU A 27 14.16 -1.10 -8.15
C GLU A 27 14.36 0.16 -8.97
N LEU A 28 14.89 1.21 -8.33
CA LEU A 28 15.17 2.47 -9.01
C LEU A 28 16.48 2.36 -9.80
N ILE A 29 16.45 2.70 -11.08
CA ILE A 29 17.68 2.87 -11.85
C ILE A 29 18.22 4.30 -11.65
N PRO A 30 19.46 4.47 -11.15
CA PRO A 30 20.01 5.79 -10.82
C PRO A 30 20.13 6.72 -12.03
N GLU A 31 20.38 6.16 -13.21
CA GLU A 31 20.59 6.91 -14.43
C GLU A 31 19.27 7.31 -15.09
N LYS A 32 19.06 8.62 -15.27
CA LYS A 32 17.94 9.11 -16.07
C LYS A 32 18.26 8.95 -17.55
N LYS A 33 17.44 8.22 -18.29
CA LYS A 33 17.60 7.98 -19.73
C LYS A 33 16.67 8.87 -20.56
N GLY A 34 16.93 8.99 -21.86
CA GLY A 34 16.12 9.75 -22.82
C GLY A 34 16.94 10.82 -23.56
N LEU A 35 16.80 10.87 -24.90
CA LEU A 35 17.55 11.76 -25.78
C LEU A 35 17.16 13.25 -25.61
N PHE A 36 15.89 13.53 -25.30
CA PHE A 36 15.36 14.91 -25.20
C PHE A 36 14.73 15.24 -23.85
N LEU A 37 14.18 14.24 -23.15
CA LEU A 37 13.59 14.37 -21.82
C LEU A 37 14.07 13.22 -20.95
N LYS A 38 14.91 13.54 -19.96
CA LYS A 38 15.43 12.57 -19.00
C LYS A 38 14.29 12.03 -18.12
N HIS A 39 13.96 10.75 -18.25
CA HIS A 39 12.97 10.07 -17.41
C HIS A 39 13.63 9.12 -16.40
N VAL A 40 12.93 8.88 -15.29
CA VAL A 40 13.30 7.85 -14.32
C VAL A 40 12.81 6.50 -14.84
N GLU A 41 13.70 5.51 -14.84
CA GLU A 41 13.39 4.12 -15.13
C GLU A 41 13.43 3.28 -13.85
N TYR A 42 12.62 2.23 -13.88
CA TYR A 42 12.54 1.21 -12.84
C TYR A 42 12.89 -0.13 -13.46
N GLU A 43 13.74 -0.90 -12.79
CA GLU A 43 13.90 -2.31 -13.08
C GLU A 43 12.76 -3.08 -12.42
N VAL A 44 11.99 -3.82 -13.22
CA VAL A 44 10.84 -4.61 -12.77
C VAL A 44 11.16 -6.08 -13.00
N SER A 45 11.31 -6.83 -11.90
CA SER A 45 11.75 -8.22 -11.94
C SER A 45 10.68 -9.15 -11.39
N SER A 46 10.18 -10.07 -12.22
CA SER A 46 9.17 -11.07 -11.85
C SER A 46 9.82 -12.41 -11.55
N GLN A 47 9.50 -13.00 -10.40
CA GLN A 47 9.95 -14.35 -10.07
C GLN A 47 9.22 -15.41 -10.91
N ARG A 48 7.91 -15.27 -11.13
CA ARG A 48 7.11 -16.20 -11.94
C ARG A 48 7.62 -16.28 -13.38
N PHE A 49 7.86 -15.12 -14.00
CA PHE A 49 8.28 -15.06 -15.41
C PHE A 49 9.79 -15.16 -15.62
N LYS A 50 10.58 -15.17 -14.53
CA LYS A 50 12.05 -15.18 -14.57
C LYS A 50 12.61 -14.09 -15.51
N SER A 51 12.01 -12.92 -15.45
CA SER A 51 12.32 -11.78 -16.33
C SER A 51 12.69 -10.56 -15.50
N SER A 52 13.58 -9.73 -16.05
CA SER A 52 13.85 -8.37 -15.61
C SER A 52 13.67 -7.44 -16.81
N VAL A 53 12.84 -6.42 -16.65
CA VAL A 53 12.52 -5.46 -17.71
C VAL A 53 12.57 -4.04 -17.18
N TYR A 54 12.92 -3.09 -18.04
CA TYR A 54 12.92 -1.68 -17.69
C TYR A 54 11.58 -1.03 -18.02
N ARG A 55 11.02 -0.30 -17.06
CA ARG A 55 9.76 0.43 -17.20
C ARG A 55 9.89 1.84 -16.66
N ARG A 56 9.33 2.82 -17.36
CA ARG A 56 9.14 4.17 -16.81
C ARG A 56 7.74 4.30 -16.23
N TYR A 57 7.51 5.32 -15.40
CA TYR A 57 6.21 5.59 -14.77
C TYR A 57 5.04 5.61 -15.78
N ASN A 58 5.22 6.23 -16.95
CA ASN A 58 4.16 6.28 -17.96
C ASN A 58 3.82 4.89 -18.57
N ASP A 59 4.71 3.89 -18.49
CA ASP A 59 4.38 2.54 -18.93
C ASP A 59 3.41 1.87 -17.95
N PHE A 60 3.57 2.13 -16.64
CA PHE A 60 2.60 1.70 -15.63
C PHE A 60 1.24 2.37 -15.83
N VAL A 61 1.21 3.65 -16.22
CA VAL A 61 -0.04 4.37 -16.54
C VAL A 61 -0.79 3.68 -17.67
N VAL A 62 -0.12 3.43 -18.80
CA VAL A 62 -0.74 2.72 -19.93
C VAL A 62 -1.17 1.32 -19.51
N PHE A 63 -0.36 0.60 -18.72
CA PHE A 63 -0.72 -0.72 -18.22
C PHE A 63 -1.99 -0.70 -17.35
N GLN A 64 -2.09 0.25 -16.42
CA GLN A 64 -3.29 0.43 -15.59
C GLN A 64 -4.53 0.78 -16.43
N GLU A 65 -4.38 1.65 -17.43
CA GLU A 65 -5.46 1.99 -18.38
C GLU A 65 -5.96 0.74 -19.12
N MET A 66 -5.04 -0.14 -19.57
CA MET A 66 -5.41 -1.38 -20.25
C MET A 66 -6.12 -2.36 -19.30
N LEU A 67 -5.69 -2.45 -18.03
CA LEU A 67 -6.38 -3.24 -17.01
C LEU A 67 -7.80 -2.72 -16.77
N LEU A 68 -7.98 -1.40 -16.62
CA LEU A 68 -9.31 -0.79 -16.42
C LEU A 68 -10.22 -0.98 -17.63
N HIS A 69 -9.66 -0.93 -18.84
CA HIS A 69 -10.42 -1.16 -20.07
C HIS A 69 -10.88 -2.61 -20.19
N LYS A 70 -9.98 -3.57 -19.92
CA LYS A 70 -10.25 -4.99 -20.09
C LYS A 70 -11.06 -5.57 -18.92
N PHE A 71 -10.87 -5.06 -17.70
CA PHE A 71 -11.49 -5.56 -16.47
C PHE A 71 -12.20 -4.45 -15.67
N PRO A 72 -13.25 -3.83 -16.25
CA PRO A 72 -13.93 -2.70 -15.62
C PRO A 72 -14.62 -3.05 -14.30
N TYR A 73 -14.90 -4.34 -14.04
CA TYR A 73 -15.62 -4.84 -12.86
C TYR A 73 -14.70 -5.48 -11.81
N ARG A 74 -13.38 -5.26 -11.90
CA ARG A 74 -12.36 -5.82 -10.99
C ARG A 74 -11.64 -4.76 -10.17
N MET A 75 -10.99 -5.16 -9.07
CA MET A 75 -10.18 -4.26 -8.23
C MET A 75 -8.83 -3.93 -8.88
N VAL A 76 -8.81 -2.97 -9.81
CA VAL A 76 -7.57 -2.43 -10.38
C VAL A 76 -6.96 -1.40 -9.42
N PRO A 77 -5.73 -1.59 -8.91
CA PRO A 77 -5.12 -0.66 -7.96
C PRO A 77 -4.79 0.70 -8.57
N ALA A 78 -4.83 1.75 -7.73
CA ALA A 78 -4.44 3.09 -8.12
C ALA A 78 -2.91 3.21 -8.28
N LEU A 79 -2.47 4.09 -9.17
CA LEU A 79 -1.06 4.47 -9.29
C LEU A 79 -0.75 5.68 -8.39
N PRO A 80 0.51 5.82 -7.91
CA PRO A 80 0.92 7.03 -7.20
C PRO A 80 0.81 8.25 -8.13
N PRO A 81 0.62 9.48 -7.59
CA PRO A 81 0.32 10.64 -8.40
C PRO A 81 1.41 10.98 -9.45
N LYS A 82 0.95 11.46 -10.61
CA LYS A 82 1.81 12.03 -11.65
C LYS A 82 2.24 13.44 -11.21
N ARG A 83 3.44 13.57 -10.65
CA ARG A 83 3.93 14.87 -10.18
C ARG A 83 4.17 15.85 -11.33
N MET A 84 3.87 17.12 -11.07
CA MET A 84 4.02 18.21 -12.06
C MET A 84 5.31 19.04 -11.89
N LEU A 85 5.99 19.03 -10.73
CA LEU A 85 7.25 19.79 -10.51
C LEU A 85 8.20 19.11 -9.50
N GLY A 86 9.52 19.19 -9.76
CA GLY A 86 10.66 18.96 -8.85
C GLY A 86 10.75 17.57 -8.17
N ALA A 87 11.59 16.67 -8.69
CA ALA A 87 11.80 15.32 -8.15
C ALA A 87 12.90 15.17 -7.11
N ASP A 88 12.54 15.40 -5.85
CA ASP A 88 13.32 14.96 -4.69
C ASP A 88 13.37 13.43 -4.56
N ARG A 89 14.34 12.96 -3.77
CA ARG A 89 14.69 11.54 -3.62
C ARG A 89 13.57 10.78 -2.91
N GLU A 90 12.96 11.43 -1.92
CA GLU A 90 11.89 10.94 -1.06
C GLU A 90 10.66 10.59 -1.91
N PHE A 91 10.26 11.46 -2.82
CA PHE A 91 9.16 11.18 -3.72
C PHE A 91 9.46 10.04 -4.70
N ILE A 92 10.68 9.98 -5.25
CA ILE A 92 11.05 8.92 -6.19
C ILE A 92 10.98 7.56 -5.49
N GLU A 93 11.45 7.48 -4.25
CA GLU A 93 11.40 6.28 -3.43
C GLU A 93 9.96 5.92 -3.04
N ALA A 94 9.16 6.89 -2.58
CA ALA A 94 7.74 6.66 -2.28
C ALA A 94 6.96 6.16 -3.50
N ARG A 95 7.24 6.72 -4.69
CA ARG A 95 6.69 6.25 -5.96
C ARG A 95 7.15 4.82 -6.27
N ARG A 96 8.44 4.50 -6.14
CA ARG A 96 8.96 3.15 -6.39
C ARG A 96 8.25 2.11 -5.52
N ARG A 97 8.09 2.40 -4.22
CA ARG A 97 7.35 1.54 -3.27
C ARG A 97 5.89 1.36 -3.69
N ALA A 98 5.20 2.44 -4.06
CA ALA A 98 3.82 2.36 -4.56
C ALA A 98 3.70 1.56 -5.87
N LEU A 99 4.63 1.73 -6.82
CA LEU A 99 4.67 0.92 -8.05
C LEU A 99 4.91 -0.56 -7.74
N LYS A 100 5.77 -0.88 -6.77
CA LYS A 100 5.97 -2.25 -6.28
C LYS A 100 4.68 -2.84 -5.72
N ARG A 101 3.94 -2.11 -4.87
CA ARG A 101 2.67 -2.57 -4.32
C ARG A 101 1.62 -2.76 -5.41
N PHE A 102 1.46 -1.77 -6.30
CA PHE A 102 0.58 -1.84 -7.47
C PHE A 102 0.82 -3.13 -8.26
N VAL A 103 2.04 -3.38 -8.71
CA VAL A 103 2.32 -4.53 -9.59
C VAL A 103 2.19 -5.86 -8.87
N ASN A 104 2.50 -5.93 -7.57
CA ASN A 104 2.28 -7.15 -6.78
C ASN A 104 0.79 -7.42 -6.55
N LEU A 105 -0.04 -6.40 -6.31
CA LEU A 105 -1.50 -6.60 -6.22
C LEU A 105 -2.05 -7.11 -7.56
N VAL A 106 -1.60 -6.53 -8.68
CA VAL A 106 -2.01 -6.99 -10.01
C VAL A 106 -1.52 -8.42 -10.28
N ALA A 107 -0.24 -8.71 -10.07
CA ALA A 107 0.35 -10.03 -10.38
C ALA A 107 -0.20 -11.17 -9.51
N ARG A 108 -0.80 -10.85 -8.36
CA ARG A 108 -1.42 -11.83 -7.44
C ARG A 108 -2.94 -11.91 -7.58
N HIS A 109 -3.55 -11.03 -8.35
CA HIS A 109 -4.99 -11.08 -8.61
C HIS A 109 -5.34 -12.29 -9.49
N PRO A 110 -6.31 -13.14 -9.13
CA PRO A 110 -6.62 -14.38 -9.86
C PRO A 110 -6.83 -14.19 -11.36
N LEU A 111 -7.53 -13.13 -11.77
CA LEU A 111 -7.78 -12.87 -13.19
C LEU A 111 -6.63 -12.17 -13.91
N PHE A 112 -5.96 -11.22 -13.26
CA PHE A 112 -4.90 -10.45 -13.94
C PHE A 112 -3.63 -11.28 -14.08
N SER A 113 -3.36 -12.15 -13.11
CA SER A 113 -2.18 -13.02 -13.09
C SER A 113 -2.08 -13.98 -14.29
N GLU A 114 -3.22 -14.33 -14.89
CA GLU A 114 -3.30 -15.19 -16.07
C GLU A 114 -3.45 -14.40 -17.38
N ASP A 115 -3.55 -13.07 -17.31
CA ASP A 115 -3.79 -12.24 -18.49
C ASP A 115 -2.49 -11.94 -19.27
N VAL A 116 -2.61 -11.96 -20.59
CA VAL A 116 -1.51 -11.67 -21.51
C VAL A 116 -0.94 -10.25 -21.33
N VAL A 117 -1.76 -9.27 -20.93
CA VAL A 117 -1.32 -7.88 -20.75
C VAL A 117 -0.33 -7.79 -19.59
N LEU A 118 -0.55 -8.52 -18.48
CA LEU A 118 0.42 -8.60 -17.38
C LEU A 118 1.71 -9.28 -17.83
N LYS A 119 1.60 -10.42 -18.53
CA LYS A 119 2.77 -11.14 -19.04
C LYS A 119 3.63 -10.24 -19.93
N LEU A 120 3.01 -9.55 -20.90
CA LEU A 120 3.69 -8.57 -21.75
C LEU A 120 4.35 -7.48 -20.93
N PHE A 121 3.64 -6.89 -19.96
CA PHE A 121 4.19 -5.85 -19.10
C PHE A 121 5.41 -6.33 -18.30
N LEU A 122 5.45 -7.58 -17.84
CA LEU A 122 6.53 -8.11 -17.00
C LEU A 122 7.67 -8.78 -17.79
N SER A 123 7.47 -9.20 -19.04
CA SER A 123 8.46 -9.99 -19.79
C SER A 123 8.94 -9.37 -21.10
N PHE A 124 8.26 -8.37 -21.65
CA PHE A 124 8.67 -7.76 -22.93
C PHE A 124 9.84 -6.77 -22.75
N SER A 125 11.01 -7.05 -23.32
CA SER A 125 12.20 -6.21 -23.18
C SER A 125 12.32 -5.10 -24.23
N GLY A 126 11.44 -5.06 -25.25
CA GLY A 126 11.49 -4.02 -26.29
C GLY A 126 11.07 -2.64 -25.78
N SER A 127 11.53 -1.59 -26.47
CA SER A 127 11.25 -0.19 -26.12
C SER A 127 9.79 0.22 -26.32
N ASP A 128 9.04 -0.51 -27.14
CA ASP A 128 7.67 -0.17 -27.53
C ASP A 128 6.59 -0.94 -26.74
N VAL A 129 6.81 -1.10 -25.43
CA VAL A 129 5.88 -1.84 -24.57
C VAL A 129 4.47 -1.23 -24.57
N GLN A 130 4.36 0.10 -24.65
CA GLN A 130 3.06 0.79 -24.61
C GLN A 130 2.17 0.43 -25.79
N ASN A 131 2.72 0.39 -27.00
CA ASN A 131 1.94 -0.01 -28.17
C ASN A 131 1.57 -1.48 -28.11
N LYS A 132 2.49 -2.36 -27.67
CA LYS A 132 2.19 -3.79 -27.50
C LYS A 132 1.07 -4.06 -26.50
N LEU A 133 1.01 -3.29 -25.41
CA LEU A 133 -0.09 -3.37 -24.44
C LEU A 133 -1.43 -2.93 -25.08
N LYS A 134 -1.43 -1.83 -25.84
CA LYS A 134 -2.62 -1.32 -26.51
C LYS A 134 -3.14 -2.27 -27.58
N GLU A 135 -2.26 -2.77 -28.45
CA GLU A 135 -2.58 -3.77 -29.47
C GLU A 135 -3.23 -5.01 -28.84
N SER A 136 -2.64 -5.52 -27.74
CA SER A 136 -3.16 -6.70 -27.06
C SER A 136 -4.53 -6.48 -26.37
N ALA A 137 -4.85 -5.25 -25.97
CA ALA A 137 -6.09 -4.94 -25.28
C ALA A 137 -7.25 -4.62 -26.25
N GLN A 138 -6.96 -3.93 -27.37
CA GLN A 138 -7.98 -3.45 -28.32
C GLN A 138 -8.73 -4.58 -29.04
N CYS A 139 -8.08 -5.73 -29.29
CA CYS A 139 -8.66 -6.79 -30.11
C CYS A 139 -9.71 -7.66 -29.40
N VAL A 140 -9.89 -7.55 -28.08
CA VAL A 140 -10.59 -8.59 -27.30
C VAL A 140 -11.87 -8.08 -26.64
N GLY A 141 -12.10 -6.76 -26.56
CA GLY A 141 -13.20 -6.19 -25.77
C GLY A 141 -13.00 -6.39 -24.26
N ASP A 142 -14.01 -6.04 -23.46
CA ASP A 142 -13.96 -6.14 -21.99
C ASP A 142 -14.32 -7.54 -21.47
N GLU A 143 -14.14 -7.76 -20.17
CA GLU A 143 -14.40 -9.05 -19.53
C GLU A 143 -15.87 -9.51 -19.61
N PHE A 144 -16.85 -8.61 -19.83
CA PHE A 144 -18.24 -9.01 -20.05
C PHE A 144 -18.40 -9.70 -21.41
N MET A 145 -17.74 -9.19 -22.45
CA MET A 145 -17.79 -9.79 -23.79
C MET A 145 -17.09 -11.15 -23.85
N ASN A 146 -16.09 -11.36 -22.99
CA ASN A 146 -15.24 -12.55 -23.02
C ASN A 146 -15.64 -13.64 -22.01
N CYS A 147 -16.38 -13.28 -20.96
CA CYS A 147 -16.80 -14.23 -19.94
C CYS A 147 -18.06 -14.98 -20.38
N LYS A 148 -17.94 -16.31 -20.53
CA LYS A 148 -19.04 -17.20 -20.93
C LYS A 148 -20.24 -17.19 -19.98
N LEU A 149 -20.03 -16.76 -18.73
CA LEU A 149 -21.07 -16.69 -17.70
C LEU A 149 -21.73 -15.31 -17.62
N ALA A 150 -21.23 -14.29 -18.34
CA ALA A 150 -21.63 -12.92 -18.13
C ALA A 150 -23.12 -12.65 -18.36
N THR A 151 -23.67 -13.19 -19.45
CA THR A 151 -25.10 -13.06 -19.79
C THR A 151 -26.01 -13.87 -18.86
N ARG A 152 -25.44 -14.79 -18.07
CA ARG A 152 -26.14 -15.64 -17.10
C ARG A 152 -25.81 -15.29 -15.65
N ALA A 153 -25.11 -14.18 -15.41
CA ALA A 153 -24.64 -13.81 -14.07
C ALA A 153 -25.79 -13.77 -13.04
N LYS A 154 -26.98 -13.31 -13.46
CA LYS A 154 -28.19 -13.27 -12.63
C LYS A 154 -28.57 -14.62 -12.04
N ASP A 155 -28.38 -15.72 -12.77
CA ASP A 155 -28.75 -17.08 -12.35
C ASP A 155 -27.96 -17.55 -11.12
N PHE A 156 -26.77 -16.98 -10.91
CA PHE A 156 -25.87 -17.36 -9.82
C PHE A 156 -25.95 -16.43 -8.61
N LEU A 157 -26.61 -15.27 -8.75
CA LEU A 157 -26.68 -14.27 -7.70
C LEU A 157 -27.81 -14.57 -6.69
N PRO A 158 -27.58 -14.36 -5.39
CA PRO A 158 -28.64 -14.44 -4.41
C PRO A 158 -29.66 -13.29 -4.61
N ALA A 159 -30.91 -13.52 -4.22
CA ALA A 159 -32.00 -12.56 -4.43
C ALA A 159 -31.76 -11.20 -3.73
N ASP A 160 -31.03 -11.21 -2.61
CA ASP A 160 -30.69 -10.06 -1.78
C ASP A 160 -29.30 -9.47 -2.10
N ILE A 161 -28.69 -9.81 -3.25
CA ILE A 161 -27.34 -9.38 -3.62
C ILE A 161 -27.08 -7.87 -3.49
N GLN A 162 -28.10 -7.03 -3.76
CA GLN A 162 -27.98 -5.58 -3.62
C GLN A 162 -27.84 -5.14 -2.16
N ALA A 163 -28.58 -5.78 -1.25
CA ALA A 163 -28.46 -5.54 0.18
C ALA A 163 -27.10 -6.04 0.70
N GLN A 164 -26.66 -7.22 0.25
CA GLN A 164 -25.34 -7.74 0.58
C GLN A 164 -24.22 -6.80 0.09
N PHE A 165 -24.30 -6.30 -1.14
CA PHE A 165 -23.35 -5.30 -1.66
C PHE A 165 -23.29 -4.06 -0.78
N ALA A 166 -24.44 -3.50 -0.38
CA ALA A 166 -24.49 -2.33 0.49
C ALA A 166 -23.82 -2.59 1.85
N ILE A 167 -24.08 -3.75 2.46
CA ILE A 167 -23.47 -4.19 3.73
C ILE A 167 -21.95 -4.36 3.56
N SER A 168 -21.50 -5.09 2.54
CA SER A 168 -20.08 -5.34 2.28
C SER A 168 -19.33 -4.04 2.01
N ARG A 169 -19.91 -3.11 1.26
CA ARG A 169 -19.32 -1.80 1.00
C ARG A 169 -19.12 -1.00 2.28
N GLU A 170 -20.12 -0.97 3.14
CA GLU A 170 -20.04 -0.26 4.42
C GLU A 170 -19.02 -0.90 5.38
N LEU A 171 -19.01 -2.23 5.46
CA LEU A 171 -18.01 -2.98 6.22
C LEU A 171 -16.59 -2.66 5.76
N ILE A 172 -16.32 -2.78 4.46
CA ILE A 172 -15.00 -2.54 3.88
C ILE A 172 -14.57 -1.07 4.04
N ARG A 173 -15.52 -0.12 3.93
CA ARG A 173 -15.27 1.31 4.23
C ARG A 173 -14.80 1.50 5.67
N ASN A 174 -15.44 0.84 6.63
CA ASN A 174 -15.07 0.93 8.05
C ASN A 174 -13.71 0.28 8.33
N ILE A 175 -13.41 -0.86 7.69
CA ILE A 175 -12.08 -1.49 7.75
C ILE A 175 -11.02 -0.53 7.18
N TYR A 176 -11.24 0.04 5.99
CA TYR A 176 -10.33 1.02 5.38
C TYR A 176 -10.03 2.18 6.33
N ASN A 177 -11.07 2.80 6.91
CA ASN A 177 -10.89 3.94 7.82
C ASN A 177 -10.07 3.58 9.06
N SER A 178 -10.30 2.39 9.63
CA SER A 178 -9.55 1.90 10.79
C SER A 178 -8.08 1.61 10.45
N PHE A 179 -7.83 0.92 9.33
CA PHE A 179 -6.47 0.61 8.88
C PHE A 179 -5.70 1.86 8.44
N HIS A 180 -6.39 2.87 7.88
CA HIS A 180 -5.76 4.14 7.54
C HIS A 180 -5.24 4.83 8.81
N LYS A 181 -6.09 4.91 9.85
CA LYS A 181 -5.66 5.45 11.14
C LYS A 181 -4.51 4.65 11.74
N LEU A 182 -4.54 3.31 11.63
CA LEU A 182 -3.46 2.45 12.12
C LEU A 182 -2.15 2.72 11.36
N ARG A 183 -2.20 2.84 10.04
CA ARG A 183 -1.07 3.25 9.19
C ARG A 183 -0.48 4.58 9.64
N ASP A 184 -1.32 5.60 9.84
CA ASP A 184 -0.86 6.93 10.29
C ASP A 184 -0.21 6.88 11.69
N ARG A 185 -0.58 5.90 12.53
CA ARG A 185 0.06 5.69 13.83
C ARG A 185 1.40 4.98 13.65
N ALA A 186 1.46 3.91 12.86
CA ALA A 186 2.68 3.17 12.57
C ALA A 186 3.76 4.05 11.91
N GLU A 187 3.38 4.87 10.93
CA GLU A 187 4.27 5.82 10.26
C GLU A 187 4.86 6.84 11.23
N ARG A 188 4.05 7.34 12.19
CA ARG A 188 4.55 8.22 13.24
C ARG A 188 5.44 7.51 14.26
N ILE A 189 5.26 6.21 14.53
CA ILE A 189 6.18 5.45 15.38
C ILE A 189 7.53 5.32 14.67
N ALA A 190 7.53 4.94 13.40
CA ALA A 190 8.74 4.84 12.59
C ALA A 190 9.49 6.18 12.50
N SER A 191 8.78 7.28 12.24
CA SER A 191 9.35 8.64 12.23
C SER A 191 10.01 8.99 13.57
N ARG A 192 9.35 8.72 14.69
CA ARG A 192 9.93 8.99 16.02
C ARG A 192 11.21 8.20 16.28
N ALA A 193 11.32 6.98 15.75
CA ALA A 193 12.56 6.21 15.88
C ALA A 193 13.72 6.86 15.09
N ILE A 194 13.44 7.45 13.92
CA ILE A 194 14.41 8.23 13.16
C ILE A 194 14.78 9.54 13.88
N ASP A 195 13.79 10.24 14.44
CA ASP A 195 14.05 11.48 15.20
C ASP A 195 14.91 11.19 16.44
N ASN A 196 14.59 10.12 17.18
CA ASN A 196 15.40 9.66 18.31
C ASN A 196 16.84 9.30 17.89
N ALA A 197 17.02 8.71 16.72
CA ALA A 197 18.36 8.45 16.18
C ALA A 197 19.14 9.74 15.95
N ALA A 198 18.50 10.77 15.40
CA ALA A 198 19.12 12.07 15.18
C ALA A 198 19.53 12.72 16.52
N ASP A 199 18.65 12.68 17.52
CA ASP A 199 18.91 13.23 18.85
C ASP A 199 20.08 12.52 19.55
N LEU A 200 20.09 11.17 19.53
CA LEU A 200 21.19 10.37 20.09
C LEU A 200 22.53 10.68 19.41
N LEU A 201 22.52 10.89 18.09
CA LEU A 201 23.72 11.24 17.34
C LEU A 201 24.23 12.64 17.71
N ILE A 202 23.33 13.61 17.84
CA ILE A 202 23.68 14.97 18.27
C ILE A 202 24.23 14.94 19.69
N PHE A 203 23.58 14.23 20.61
CA PHE A 203 24.05 14.06 21.98
C PHE A 203 25.48 13.50 22.03
N GLY A 204 25.75 12.44 21.26
CA GLY A 204 27.09 11.87 21.14
C GLY A 204 28.12 12.88 20.59
N LYS A 205 27.75 13.70 19.60
CA LYS A 205 28.62 14.75 19.06
C LYS A 205 29.00 15.79 20.12
N GLU A 206 28.05 16.22 20.94
CA GLU A 206 28.32 17.17 22.03
C GLU A 206 29.25 16.57 23.09
N LEU A 207 29.09 15.30 23.46
CA LEU A 207 30.05 14.60 24.34
C LEU A 207 31.46 14.60 23.75
N SER A 208 31.57 14.35 22.43
CA SER A 208 32.85 14.38 21.74
C SER A 208 33.46 15.78 21.67
N ALA A 209 32.63 16.82 21.52
CA ALA A 209 33.08 18.20 21.51
C ALA A 209 33.67 18.59 22.86
N ILE A 210 32.97 18.29 23.96
CA ILE A 210 33.47 18.51 25.33
C ILE A 210 34.76 17.71 25.57
N GLY A 211 34.78 16.44 25.17
CA GLY A 211 35.94 15.57 25.33
C GLY A 211 37.16 15.97 24.49
N SER A 212 36.97 16.78 23.44
CA SER A 212 38.04 17.24 22.54
C SER A 212 38.47 18.68 22.82
N ASP A 213 37.90 19.34 23.83
CA ASP A 213 38.25 20.72 24.17
C ASP A 213 39.73 20.83 24.64
N THR A 214 40.49 21.62 23.89
CA THR A 214 41.93 21.89 24.12
C THR A 214 42.17 23.18 24.90
N THR A 215 41.12 23.87 25.35
CA THR A 215 41.22 25.09 26.15
C THR A 215 42.05 24.82 27.41
N PRO A 216 43.11 25.60 27.68
CA PRO A 216 43.96 25.38 28.82
C PRO A 216 43.20 25.65 30.13
N LEU A 217 43.38 24.78 31.12
CA LEU A 217 42.83 24.98 32.46
C LEU A 217 43.48 26.22 33.11
N PRO A 218 42.69 27.12 33.73
CA PRO A 218 43.24 28.20 34.57
C PRO A 218 44.10 27.64 35.71
N SER A 219 45.08 28.43 36.17
CA SER A 219 46.04 28.01 37.20
C SER A 219 45.40 27.55 38.52
N TRP A 220 44.28 28.16 38.93
CA TRP A 220 43.52 27.77 40.13
C TRP A 220 42.80 26.41 39.98
N ALA A 221 42.50 25.99 38.74
CA ALA A 221 41.83 24.73 38.42
C ALA A 221 42.83 23.58 38.16
N ALA A 222 44.14 23.89 38.04
CA ALA A 222 45.19 22.93 37.77
C ALA A 222 45.37 21.87 38.90
N LEU A 223 44.89 22.17 40.12
CA LEU A 223 44.84 21.22 41.24
C LEU A 223 44.00 19.95 40.92
N ASN A 224 43.05 20.05 39.98
CA ASN A 224 42.18 18.94 39.52
C ASN A 224 42.48 18.49 38.07
N SER A 225 43.66 18.83 37.54
CA SER A 225 44.01 18.67 36.11
C SER A 225 43.88 17.23 35.60
N SER A 226 44.26 16.23 36.41
CA SER A 226 44.17 14.80 36.04
C SER A 226 42.73 14.30 35.94
N THR A 227 41.84 14.76 36.83
CA THR A 227 40.42 14.39 36.84
C THR A 227 39.69 14.91 35.60
N TRP A 228 39.96 16.16 35.20
CA TRP A 228 39.38 16.73 33.97
C TRP A 228 39.90 16.03 32.72
N GLY A 229 41.19 15.69 32.66
CA GLY A 229 41.78 14.92 31.57
C GLY A 229 41.11 13.56 31.38
N SER A 230 40.95 12.80 32.46
CA SER A 230 40.25 11.50 32.45
C SER A 230 38.78 11.64 32.05
N LEU A 231 38.09 12.68 32.54
CA LEU A 231 36.70 12.95 32.19
C LEU A 231 36.56 13.23 30.69
N LYS A 232 37.43 14.08 30.12
CA LYS A 232 37.43 14.37 28.67
C LYS A 232 37.63 13.12 27.82
N GLN A 233 38.58 12.25 28.21
CA GLN A 233 38.81 10.99 27.51
C GLN A 233 37.59 10.05 27.60
N ALA A 234 36.94 9.98 28.76
CA ALA A 234 35.75 9.17 28.95
C ALA A 234 34.55 9.70 28.15
N LEU A 235 34.31 11.02 28.13
CA LEU A 235 33.26 11.65 27.30
C LEU A 235 33.47 11.35 25.81
N LYS A 236 34.71 11.39 25.33
CA LYS A 236 35.07 11.00 23.96
C LYS A 236 34.84 9.50 23.69
N GLY A 237 35.04 8.64 24.69
CA GLY A 237 34.70 7.22 24.57
C GLY A 237 33.19 6.98 24.50
N LEU A 238 32.40 7.71 25.29
CA LEU A 238 30.94 7.59 25.33
C LEU A 238 30.28 8.05 24.02
N SER A 239 30.86 9.02 23.31
CA SER A 239 30.31 9.50 22.03
C SER A 239 30.15 8.40 20.99
N VAL A 240 31.08 7.43 20.96
CA VAL A 240 31.05 6.28 20.05
C VAL A 240 29.84 5.38 20.34
N GLU A 241 29.52 5.19 21.62
CA GLU A 241 28.38 4.40 22.04
C GLU A 241 27.05 5.08 21.68
N PHE A 242 26.98 6.41 21.80
CA PHE A 242 25.82 7.20 21.36
C PHE A 242 25.63 7.15 19.84
N ALA A 243 26.70 7.10 19.06
CA ALA A 243 26.61 6.86 17.61
C ALA A 243 26.06 5.45 17.31
N LEU A 244 26.44 4.43 18.09
CA LEU A 244 25.88 3.08 17.97
C LEU A 244 24.39 3.04 18.37
N LEU A 245 24.00 3.72 19.45
CA LEU A 245 22.59 3.88 19.84
C LEU A 245 21.77 4.53 18.72
N ALA A 246 22.30 5.59 18.10
CA ALA A 246 21.68 6.26 16.97
C ALA A 246 21.49 5.31 15.77
N ASP A 247 22.51 4.51 15.41
CA ASP A 247 22.41 3.50 14.35
C ASP A 247 21.30 2.47 14.65
N LYS A 248 21.19 1.99 15.89
CA LYS A 248 20.12 1.06 16.31
C LYS A 248 18.74 1.68 16.25
N ALA A 249 18.57 2.92 16.70
CA ALA A 249 17.31 3.63 16.58
C ALA A 249 16.91 3.85 15.10
N ALA A 250 17.87 4.22 14.24
CA ALA A 250 17.63 4.42 12.81
C ALA A 250 17.26 3.10 12.10
N GLN A 251 17.94 2.00 12.43
CA GLN A 251 17.63 0.66 11.92
C GLN A 251 16.22 0.23 12.33
N GLN A 252 15.82 0.46 13.59
CA GLN A 252 14.46 0.18 14.04
C GLN A 252 13.42 0.97 13.24
N GLY A 253 13.59 2.29 13.08
CA GLY A 253 12.66 3.12 12.30
C GLY A 253 12.53 2.64 10.85
N LYS A 254 13.65 2.30 10.20
CA LYS A 254 13.66 1.76 8.84
C LYS A 254 12.98 0.38 8.76
N GLN A 255 13.16 -0.48 9.76
CA GLN A 255 12.50 -1.79 9.80
C GLN A 255 10.99 -1.63 9.92
N GLU A 256 10.52 -0.76 10.83
CA GLU A 256 9.10 -0.46 11.02
C GLU A 256 8.46 0.09 9.74
N GLU A 257 9.16 0.99 9.05
CA GLU A 257 8.72 1.52 7.77
C GLU A 257 8.54 0.41 6.72
N ASN A 258 9.57 -0.44 6.54
CA ASN A 258 9.58 -1.46 5.49
C ASN A 258 8.67 -2.67 5.78
N ASP A 259 8.53 -3.06 7.04
CA ASP A 259 7.84 -4.30 7.40
C ASP A 259 6.42 -4.08 7.91
N VAL A 260 6.13 -2.92 8.49
CA VAL A 260 4.82 -2.62 9.08
C VAL A 260 4.08 -1.63 8.18
N VAL A 261 4.65 -0.45 7.94
CA VAL A 261 3.99 0.61 7.18
C VAL A 261 3.74 0.18 5.74
N GLU A 262 4.71 -0.46 5.07
CA GLU A 262 4.50 -0.94 3.71
C GLU A 262 3.46 -2.06 3.59
N LYS A 263 3.34 -2.96 4.57
CA LYS A 263 2.27 -3.97 4.58
C LYS A 263 0.90 -3.34 4.83
N LEU A 264 0.82 -2.32 5.69
CA LEU A 264 -0.40 -1.53 5.89
C LEU A 264 -0.80 -0.80 4.60
N ASN A 265 0.16 -0.17 3.92
CA ASN A 265 -0.08 0.49 2.64
C ASN A 265 -0.55 -0.51 1.57
N LEU A 266 0.04 -1.71 1.49
CA LEU A 266 -0.41 -2.75 0.55
C LEU A 266 -1.88 -3.12 0.77
N PHE A 267 -2.28 -3.31 2.03
CA PHE A 267 -3.65 -3.64 2.35
C PHE A 267 -4.61 -2.46 2.10
N LEU A 268 -4.18 -1.22 2.41
CA LEU A 268 -4.94 -0.02 2.09
C LEU A 268 -5.12 0.20 0.59
N ASP A 269 -4.09 -0.05 -0.22
CA ASP A 269 -4.17 0.04 -1.68
C ASP A 269 -5.20 -0.96 -2.23
N LEU A 270 -5.26 -2.18 -1.69
CA LEU A 270 -6.29 -3.17 -2.02
C LEU A 270 -7.70 -2.69 -1.64
N LEU A 271 -7.89 -2.21 -0.40
CA LEU A 271 -9.18 -1.71 0.08
C LEU A 271 -9.63 -0.46 -0.70
N GLN A 272 -8.71 0.41 -1.10
CA GLN A 272 -9.01 1.55 -1.96
C GLN A 272 -9.44 1.08 -3.36
N SER A 273 -8.79 0.06 -3.91
CA SER A 273 -9.19 -0.55 -5.19
C SER A 273 -10.63 -1.07 -5.17
N TYR A 274 -11.07 -1.63 -4.03
CA TYR A 274 -12.47 -2.03 -3.81
C TYR A 274 -13.42 -0.83 -3.78
N LYS A 275 -13.06 0.24 -3.05
CA LYS A 275 -13.87 1.48 -3.03
C LYS A 275 -14.02 2.06 -4.43
N ASP A 276 -12.94 2.11 -5.21
CA ASP A 276 -12.96 2.59 -6.59
C ASP A 276 -13.83 1.70 -7.48
N LEU A 277 -13.84 0.38 -7.25
CA LEU A 277 -14.73 -0.56 -7.93
C LEU A 277 -16.20 -0.31 -7.60
N CYS A 278 -16.54 -0.10 -6.31
CA CYS A 278 -17.89 0.29 -5.91
C CYS A 278 -18.34 1.56 -6.64
N GLU A 279 -17.47 2.57 -6.73
CA GLU A 279 -17.78 3.80 -7.45
C GLU A 279 -17.99 3.56 -8.95
N ARG A 280 -17.15 2.73 -9.60
CA ARG A 280 -17.34 2.33 -11.01
C ARG A 280 -18.65 1.59 -11.23
N HIS A 281 -19.08 0.77 -10.26
CA HIS A 281 -20.38 0.11 -10.34
C HIS A 281 -21.54 1.12 -10.26
N GLU A 282 -21.56 1.92 -9.20
CA GLU A 282 -22.69 2.80 -8.88
C GLU A 282 -22.81 3.97 -9.85
N LYS A 283 -21.71 4.70 -10.07
CA LYS A 283 -21.67 5.88 -10.96
C LYS A 283 -21.52 5.49 -12.44
N GLY A 284 -21.12 4.24 -12.71
CA GLY A 284 -20.94 3.72 -14.06
C GLY A 284 -22.11 2.87 -14.52
N VAL A 285 -22.02 1.54 -14.37
CA VAL A 285 -22.96 0.60 -14.99
C VAL A 285 -24.38 0.72 -14.43
N LEU A 286 -24.53 0.88 -13.11
CA LEU A 286 -25.83 1.01 -12.46
C LEU A 286 -26.52 2.31 -12.88
N HIS A 287 -25.80 3.43 -12.83
CA HIS A 287 -26.32 4.73 -13.29
C HIS A 287 -26.71 4.71 -14.78
N LYS A 288 -25.89 4.10 -15.65
CA LYS A 288 -26.21 3.93 -17.08
C LYS A 288 -27.48 3.11 -17.28
N HIS A 289 -27.65 2.02 -16.54
CA HIS A 289 -28.86 1.20 -16.59
C HIS A 289 -30.11 1.98 -16.15
N GLN A 290 -30.04 2.71 -15.03
CA GLN A 290 -31.13 3.57 -14.55
C GLN A 290 -31.49 4.67 -15.57
N ARG A 291 -30.49 5.30 -16.18
CA ARG A 291 -30.68 6.33 -17.21
C ARG A 291 -31.35 5.76 -18.47
N ALA A 292 -30.99 4.55 -18.88
CA ALA A 292 -31.62 3.84 -19.99
C ALA A 292 -33.10 3.56 -19.73
N LEU A 293 -33.44 3.06 -18.52
CA LEU A 293 -34.84 2.86 -18.09
C LEU A 293 -35.65 4.15 -18.06
N HIS A 294 -35.04 5.25 -17.58
CA HIS A 294 -35.69 6.56 -17.55
C HIS A 294 -35.97 7.08 -18.97
N LYS A 295 -35.00 6.98 -19.88
CA LYS A 295 -35.16 7.38 -21.28
C LYS A 295 -36.27 6.59 -21.98
N TYR A 296 -36.33 5.27 -21.77
CA TYR A 296 -37.43 4.43 -22.27
C TYR A 296 -38.80 4.88 -21.76
N SER A 297 -38.91 5.16 -20.46
CA SER A 297 -40.14 5.67 -19.85
C SER A 297 -40.61 7.01 -20.42
N LEU A 298 -39.68 7.87 -20.87
CA LEU A 298 -40.00 9.12 -21.56
C LEU A 298 -40.45 8.88 -23.00
N MET A 299 -39.74 8.03 -23.74
CA MET A 299 -40.07 7.67 -25.13
C MET A 299 -41.45 7.02 -25.23
N LYS A 300 -41.79 6.11 -24.30
CA LYS A 300 -43.11 5.49 -24.23
C LYS A 300 -44.24 6.49 -23.97
N ARG A 301 -44.00 7.48 -23.10
CA ARG A 301 -44.95 8.60 -22.89
C ARG A 301 -45.11 9.47 -24.13
N GLN A 302 -44.02 9.75 -24.84
CA GLN A 302 -44.07 10.49 -26.12
C GLN A 302 -44.87 9.72 -27.17
N MET A 303 -44.71 8.41 -27.27
CA MET A 303 -45.45 7.54 -28.19
C MET A 303 -46.95 7.58 -27.91
N MET A 304 -47.34 7.45 -26.64
CA MET A 304 -48.74 7.59 -26.23
C MET A 304 -49.33 8.95 -26.61
N SER A 305 -48.55 10.03 -26.45
CA SER A 305 -49.01 11.38 -26.84
C SER A 305 -49.09 11.59 -28.36
N ALA A 306 -48.16 11.02 -29.13
CA ALA A 306 -48.15 11.11 -30.59
C ALA A 306 -49.32 10.34 -31.22
N ALA A 307 -49.62 9.15 -30.69
CA ALA A 307 -50.78 8.35 -31.08
C ALA A 307 -52.11 9.06 -30.77
N ALA A 308 -52.17 9.81 -29.66
CA ALA A 308 -53.35 10.61 -29.32
C ALA A 308 -53.52 11.87 -30.19
N GLN A 309 -52.45 12.38 -30.82
CA GLN A 309 -52.43 13.62 -31.60
C GLN A 309 -52.56 13.42 -33.12
N ASN A 310 -52.80 12.20 -33.62
CA ASN A 310 -52.83 11.88 -35.06
C ASN A 310 -51.60 12.43 -35.83
N ARG A 311 -50.41 12.31 -35.23
CA ARG A 311 -49.16 12.71 -35.90
C ARG A 311 -48.88 11.85 -37.13
N GLU A 312 -48.06 12.38 -38.05
CA GLU A 312 -47.73 11.69 -39.30
C GLU A 312 -47.16 10.28 -39.06
N PRO A 313 -47.58 9.27 -39.86
CA PRO A 313 -47.19 7.88 -39.67
C PRO A 313 -45.67 7.65 -39.62
N GLU A 314 -44.92 8.36 -40.47
CA GLU A 314 -43.45 8.27 -40.55
C GLU A 314 -42.78 8.70 -39.24
N SER A 315 -43.34 9.69 -38.54
CA SER A 315 -42.81 10.16 -37.25
C SER A 315 -43.06 9.16 -36.10
N VAL A 316 -44.14 8.38 -36.19
CA VAL A 316 -44.50 7.33 -35.22
C VAL A 316 -43.61 6.11 -35.43
N GLU A 317 -43.40 5.69 -36.68
CA GLU A 317 -42.52 4.56 -37.03
C GLU A 317 -41.06 4.81 -36.62
N GLN A 318 -40.54 6.03 -36.83
CA GLN A 318 -39.22 6.42 -36.33
C GLN A 318 -39.13 6.36 -34.79
N LEU A 319 -40.20 6.72 -34.08
CA LEU A 319 -40.24 6.66 -32.62
C LEU A 319 -40.28 5.21 -32.13
N GLU A 320 -41.02 4.33 -32.81
CA GLU A 320 -41.07 2.89 -32.52
C GLU A 320 -39.71 2.22 -32.69
N SER A 321 -39.02 2.48 -33.80
CA SER A 321 -37.66 1.99 -34.05
C SER A 321 -36.70 2.39 -32.91
N ARG A 322 -36.75 3.66 -32.49
CA ARG A 322 -35.95 4.17 -31.37
C ARG A 322 -36.31 3.54 -30.02
N ILE A 323 -37.56 3.11 -29.83
CA ILE A 323 -38.00 2.40 -28.62
C ILE A 323 -37.40 1.00 -28.60
N VAL A 324 -37.45 0.27 -29.73
CA VAL A 324 -36.84 -1.07 -29.85
C VAL A 324 -35.33 -1.02 -29.62
N GLU A 325 -34.63 -0.04 -30.22
CA GLU A 325 -33.20 0.19 -29.95
C GLU A 325 -32.94 0.44 -28.46
N GLN A 326 -33.81 1.19 -27.79
CA GLN A 326 -33.70 1.50 -26.38
C GLN A 326 -33.96 0.28 -25.48
N GLU A 327 -34.87 -0.63 -25.87
CA GLU A 327 -35.11 -1.91 -25.18
C GLU A 327 -33.89 -2.82 -25.25
N ASN A 328 -33.27 -2.95 -26.43
CA ASN A 328 -32.02 -3.70 -26.60
C ASN A 328 -30.88 -3.11 -25.75
N ALA A 329 -30.80 -1.78 -25.67
CA ALA A 329 -29.83 -1.09 -24.81
C ALA A 329 -30.09 -1.35 -23.31
N ILE A 330 -31.37 -1.35 -22.88
CA ILE A 330 -31.74 -1.70 -21.50
C ILE A 330 -31.31 -3.13 -21.18
N GLN A 331 -31.66 -4.09 -22.02
CA GLN A 331 -31.33 -5.50 -21.80
C GLN A 331 -29.81 -5.69 -21.68
N THR A 332 -29.04 -5.06 -22.57
CA THR A 332 -27.57 -5.11 -22.52
C THR A 332 -27.02 -4.51 -21.22
N MET A 333 -27.57 -3.38 -20.77
CA MET A 333 -27.14 -2.74 -19.52
C MET A 333 -27.58 -3.52 -18.28
N GLU A 334 -28.74 -4.18 -18.32
CA GLU A 334 -29.23 -5.04 -17.25
C GLU A 334 -28.30 -6.24 -17.05
N LEU A 335 -27.93 -6.92 -18.14
CA LEU A 335 -26.98 -8.04 -18.11
C LEU A 335 -25.61 -7.60 -17.56
N ARG A 336 -25.10 -6.46 -18.02
CA ARG A 336 -23.85 -5.87 -17.51
C ARG A 336 -23.95 -5.48 -16.04
N ASN A 337 -25.10 -5.00 -15.58
CA ASN A 337 -25.32 -4.68 -14.18
C ASN A 337 -25.28 -5.93 -13.30
N TYR A 338 -25.96 -7.00 -13.69
CA TYR A 338 -25.88 -8.28 -12.97
C TYR A 338 -24.48 -8.87 -12.97
N PHE A 339 -23.79 -8.83 -14.12
CA PHE A 339 -22.41 -9.30 -14.18
C PHE A 339 -21.46 -8.47 -13.34
N SER A 340 -21.66 -7.15 -13.25
CA SER A 340 -20.90 -6.29 -12.35
C SER A 340 -21.10 -6.65 -10.88
N LEU A 341 -22.32 -7.00 -10.45
CA LEU A 341 -22.59 -7.46 -9.08
C LEU A 341 -21.96 -8.82 -8.81
N TYR A 342 -21.99 -9.72 -9.78
CA TYR A 342 -21.30 -11.01 -9.72
C TYR A 342 -19.80 -10.83 -9.52
N CYS A 343 -19.16 -9.95 -10.30
CA CYS A 343 -17.74 -9.64 -10.14
C CYS A 343 -17.48 -8.97 -8.77
N LEU A 344 -18.27 -7.96 -8.39
CA LEU A 344 -18.17 -7.32 -7.06
C LEU A 344 -18.21 -8.32 -5.92
N HIS A 345 -19.11 -9.30 -5.97
CA HIS A 345 -19.20 -10.34 -4.95
C HIS A 345 -17.94 -11.21 -4.90
N GLN A 346 -17.35 -11.54 -6.04
CA GLN A 346 -16.06 -12.22 -6.10
C GLN A 346 -14.92 -11.35 -5.52
N GLU A 347 -14.88 -10.06 -5.86
CA GLU A 347 -13.89 -9.12 -5.35
C GLU A 347 -14.03 -8.91 -3.83
N THR A 348 -15.25 -8.90 -3.28
CA THR A 348 -15.51 -8.89 -1.84
C THR A 348 -14.90 -10.10 -1.16
N GLN A 349 -15.11 -11.31 -1.70
CA GLN A 349 -14.46 -12.52 -1.18
C GLN A 349 -12.94 -12.41 -1.22
N LEU A 350 -12.38 -11.80 -2.28
CA LEU A 350 -10.94 -11.57 -2.38
C LEU A 350 -10.44 -10.66 -1.25
N ILE A 351 -11.16 -9.60 -0.87
CA ILE A 351 -10.81 -8.80 0.32
C ILE A 351 -10.76 -9.67 1.58
N HIS A 352 -11.74 -10.57 1.76
CA HIS A 352 -11.75 -11.48 2.91
C HIS A 352 -10.57 -12.45 2.91
N VAL A 353 -10.13 -12.93 1.74
CA VAL A 353 -8.91 -13.75 1.62
C VAL A 353 -7.67 -13.00 2.08
N TYR A 354 -7.63 -11.66 1.93
CA TYR A 354 -6.52 -10.82 2.38
C TYR A 354 -6.59 -10.40 3.85
N LEU A 355 -7.73 -10.52 4.54
CA LEU A 355 -7.87 -10.13 5.96
C LEU A 355 -6.81 -10.73 6.91
N PRO A 356 -6.34 -12.00 6.74
CA PRO A 356 -5.27 -12.55 7.55
C PRO A 356 -3.95 -11.78 7.49
N LEU A 357 -3.72 -10.89 6.50
CA LEU A 357 -2.59 -9.95 6.51
C LEU A 357 -2.53 -9.13 7.79
N THR A 358 -3.66 -8.87 8.45
CA THR A 358 -3.72 -8.21 9.75
C THR A 358 -2.81 -8.89 10.77
N SER A 359 -2.87 -10.22 10.86
CA SER A 359 -2.03 -10.99 11.78
C SER A 359 -0.55 -10.91 11.41
N HIS A 360 -0.22 -10.88 10.11
CA HIS A 360 1.15 -10.71 9.65
C HIS A 360 1.69 -9.30 9.95
N ILE A 361 0.86 -8.26 9.80
CA ILE A 361 1.20 -6.87 10.13
C ILE A 361 1.45 -6.72 11.63
N LEU A 362 0.53 -7.22 12.47
CA LEU A 362 0.67 -7.15 13.91
C LEU A 362 1.89 -7.93 14.41
N ARG A 363 2.15 -9.12 13.84
CA ARG A 363 3.36 -9.90 14.15
C ARG A 363 4.62 -9.14 13.77
N ALA A 364 4.66 -8.54 12.57
CA ALA A 364 5.80 -7.74 12.13
C ALA A 364 6.05 -6.56 13.08
N PHE A 365 4.98 -5.86 13.49
CA PHE A 365 5.07 -4.77 14.44
C PHE A 365 5.63 -5.21 15.80
N VAL A 366 5.05 -6.25 16.40
CA VAL A 366 5.52 -6.79 17.69
C VAL A 366 6.98 -7.24 17.61
N ASN A 367 7.36 -7.98 16.57
CA ASN A 367 8.73 -8.44 16.38
C ASN A 367 9.71 -7.27 16.23
N SER A 368 9.32 -6.22 15.49
CA SER A 368 10.15 -5.02 15.32
C SER A 368 10.38 -4.31 16.65
N GLN A 369 9.34 -4.14 17.48
CA GLN A 369 9.48 -3.52 18.81
C GLN A 369 10.37 -4.35 19.75
N ILE A 370 10.16 -5.67 19.80
CA ILE A 370 10.96 -6.57 20.64
C ILE A 370 12.43 -6.51 20.23
N GLN A 371 12.71 -6.62 18.93
CA GLN A 371 14.07 -6.61 18.43
C GLN A 371 14.76 -5.27 18.68
N GLY A 372 14.10 -4.15 18.36
CA GLY A 372 14.64 -2.80 18.59
C GLY A 372 14.96 -2.55 20.06
N HIS A 373 14.05 -2.88 20.97
CA HIS A 373 14.29 -2.73 22.41
C HIS A 373 15.43 -3.63 22.93
N LYS A 374 15.53 -4.87 22.42
CA LYS A 374 16.61 -5.79 22.80
C LYS A 374 17.97 -5.26 22.35
N GLU A 375 18.07 -4.75 21.13
CA GLU A 375 19.30 -4.17 20.60
C GLU A 375 19.71 -2.91 21.36
N MET A 376 18.75 -2.01 21.61
CA MET A 376 18.95 -0.79 22.39
C MET A 376 19.41 -1.11 23.82
N SER A 377 18.74 -2.06 24.49
CA SER A 377 19.11 -2.50 25.83
C SER A 377 20.51 -3.07 25.91
N LYS A 378 20.94 -3.83 24.88
CA LYS A 378 22.31 -4.35 24.81
C LYS A 378 23.34 -3.21 24.86
N VAL A 379 23.16 -2.20 24.02
CA VAL A 379 24.10 -1.06 23.97
C VAL A 379 24.09 -0.27 25.28
N TRP A 380 22.93 -0.05 25.91
CA TRP A 380 22.87 0.59 27.22
C TRP A 380 23.56 -0.22 28.33
N ASN A 381 23.44 -1.54 28.31
CA ASN A 381 24.14 -2.41 29.26
C ASN A 381 25.65 -2.39 29.05
N ASP A 382 26.11 -2.33 27.79
CA ASP A 382 27.53 -2.20 27.44
C ASP A 382 28.10 -0.81 27.81
N LEU A 383 27.24 0.23 27.81
CA LEU A 383 27.59 1.59 28.23
C LEU A 383 27.76 1.72 29.75
N ARG A 384 26.88 1.07 30.52
CA ARG A 384 26.82 1.21 31.99
C ARG A 384 28.17 1.04 32.71
N PRO A 385 28.99 0.01 32.46
CA PRO A 385 30.29 -0.12 33.13
C PRO A 385 31.31 0.93 32.65
N LYS A 386 31.14 1.54 31.47
CA LYS A 386 32.05 2.61 30.99
C LYS A 386 31.85 3.90 31.78
N LEU A 387 30.67 4.09 32.38
CA LEU A 387 30.38 5.25 33.22
C LEU A 387 31.11 5.20 34.57
N SER A 388 31.47 4.03 35.12
CA SER A 388 32.22 3.99 36.39
C SER A 388 33.60 4.64 36.27
N CYS A 389 34.17 4.69 35.07
CA CYS A 389 35.41 5.43 34.80
C CYS A 389 35.25 6.96 34.93
N LEU A 390 34.02 7.50 34.84
CA LEU A 390 33.75 8.92 35.08
C LEU A 390 33.78 9.27 36.58
N PHE A 391 33.48 8.30 37.44
CA PHE A 391 33.30 8.50 38.88
C PHE A 391 34.51 8.05 39.72
N ALA A 392 35.53 7.43 39.10
CA ALA A 392 36.76 7.02 39.76
C ALA A 392 37.74 8.21 39.89
N GLY A 393 37.42 9.17 40.75
CA GLY A 393 38.38 10.14 41.29
C GLY A 393 39.07 9.59 42.55
N PRO A 394 40.15 10.22 43.07
CA PRO A 394 40.94 9.69 44.20
C PRO A 394 40.19 9.53 45.54
N HIS A 395 38.91 9.93 45.63
CA HIS A 395 38.13 9.95 46.87
C HIS A 395 36.73 9.29 46.78
N SER A 396 36.39 8.57 45.72
CA SER A 396 35.09 7.90 45.63
C SER A 396 35.09 6.51 46.30
N ALA A 397 35.24 6.50 47.62
CA ALA A 397 34.66 5.42 48.43
C ALA A 397 33.14 5.65 48.47
N LEU A 398 32.39 4.92 47.64
CA LEU A 398 30.94 4.87 47.73
C LEU A 398 30.54 4.28 49.08
N THR A 399 30.04 5.09 50.00
CA THR A 399 29.28 4.62 51.17
C THR A 399 28.06 3.84 50.68
N PRO A 400 27.74 2.66 51.24
CA PRO A 400 26.52 1.96 50.89
C PRO A 400 25.30 2.78 51.33
N PRO A 401 24.14 2.65 50.66
CA PRO A 401 22.92 3.31 51.10
C PRO A 401 22.54 2.76 52.48
N CYS A 402 22.37 3.64 53.47
CA CYS A 402 21.83 3.28 54.77
C CYS A 402 20.49 2.56 54.58
N SER A 403 20.42 1.32 55.06
CA SER A 403 19.15 0.64 55.32
C SER A 403 18.26 1.52 56.20
N PRO A 404 16.92 1.49 56.04
CA PRO A 404 16.04 2.16 56.99
C PRO A 404 16.23 1.54 58.39
N PRO A 405 16.03 2.32 59.47
CA PRO A 405 16.08 1.75 60.81
C PRO A 405 14.97 0.70 60.93
N GLU A 406 15.33 -0.51 61.35
CA GLU A 406 14.35 -1.45 61.90
C GLU A 406 13.73 -0.77 63.13
N ASP A 407 12.42 -0.52 63.06
CA ASP A 407 11.64 -0.14 64.23
C ASP A 407 11.78 -1.25 65.27
N GLY A 408 12.63 -0.97 66.25
CA GLY A 408 12.71 -1.71 67.49
C GLY A 408 11.35 -1.62 68.20
N LEU A 409 10.75 -2.81 68.36
CA LEU A 409 9.86 -3.15 69.46
C LEU A 409 10.09 -2.30 70.70
N CYS A 410 9.00 -1.78 71.27
CA CYS A 410 8.94 -1.63 72.72
C CYS A 410 7.56 -2.06 73.26
N PRO A 411 7.53 -2.53 74.52
CA PRO A 411 6.63 -3.57 74.98
C PRO A 411 5.54 -3.06 75.95
N HIS A 412 4.64 -4.00 76.27
CA HIS A 412 3.57 -4.02 77.28
C HIS A 412 2.18 -3.62 76.82
#